data_AF-A0A962QEY7-F1
#
_entry.id   AF-A0A962QEY7-F1
#
_cell.length_a   1.000
_cell.length_b   1.000
_cell.length_c   1.000
_cell.angle_alpha   90.00
_cell.angle_beta   90.00
_cell.angle_gamma   90.00
#
_symmetry.space_group_name_H-M   'P 1'
#
loop_
_entity.id
_entity.type
_entity.pdbx_description
1 polymer ?
#
loop_
_entity_poly.entity_id
_entity_poly.type
_entity_poly.pdbx_seq_one_letter_code
_entity_poly.pdbx_strand_id
1 'polypeptide(L)'
;MTQHIPLSALEQNADFIRRHIGPGPQDQQAMLAALGLSSLDELADKVVPRGIRLADVAAYEQALGAGCTEQQVLQELRAMAAKNQLYKSWIGLGYYNTYTPTVILRNVLENPGWYTAYTPYQPEISQGRLEALLNYQTMITELTGMELANASLLDEATAAAEAMTLCERMSKAKNKRFFVAADCFPQTIDVVKTRAEPLGIEVIVGDPFTELAQLEVFGVLLQYPNRAGEIHDYAALCEAVHSKQGMVVVAADLLALALLAPPGEWGADVAVGSSQRFGVPLGYGGPHAAYFATKDAFKRAMPGRLVGVSQDSQGQPAY
;
A
#
# COMPACT_ATOMS: atom_id res chain seq x y z
N MET A 1 8.62 42.58 -44.36
CA MET A 1 9.10 41.20 -44.29
C MET A 1 8.21 40.46 -43.30
N THR A 2 7.34 39.59 -43.78
CA THR A 2 6.53 38.70 -42.92
C THR A 2 7.47 37.69 -42.28
N GLN A 3 7.66 37.77 -40.96
CA GLN A 3 8.35 36.72 -40.22
C GLN A 3 7.50 35.45 -40.29
N HIS A 4 8.00 34.44 -41.00
CA HIS A 4 7.38 33.13 -41.02
C HIS A 4 7.66 32.43 -39.68
N ILE A 5 6.60 32.15 -38.93
CA ILE A 5 6.69 31.33 -37.71
C ILE A 5 6.83 29.86 -38.17
N PRO A 6 7.86 29.13 -37.73
CA PRO A 6 8.02 27.73 -38.09
C PRO A 6 6.89 26.89 -37.49
N LEU A 7 6.47 25.82 -38.19
CA LEU A 7 5.39 24.93 -37.74
C LEU A 7 5.62 24.41 -36.31
N SER A 8 6.86 24.06 -35.99
CA SER A 8 7.25 23.58 -34.65
C SER A 8 6.95 24.58 -33.52
N ALA A 9 6.95 25.89 -33.80
CA ALA A 9 6.58 26.91 -32.84
C ALA A 9 5.04 27.05 -32.67
N LEU A 10 4.26 26.49 -33.60
CA LEU A 10 2.79 26.44 -33.53
C LEU A 10 2.27 25.16 -32.87
N GLU A 11 3.10 24.12 -32.76
CA GLU A 11 2.73 22.81 -32.19
C GLU A 11 2.68 22.79 -30.66
N GLN A 12 3.28 23.78 -29.97
CA GLN A 12 3.18 23.96 -28.51
C GLN A 12 3.65 22.74 -27.68
N ASN A 13 4.53 21.92 -28.23
CA ASN A 13 5.04 20.67 -27.63
C ASN A 13 5.77 20.84 -26.28
N ALA A 14 6.07 22.08 -25.87
CA ALA A 14 6.75 22.41 -24.62
C ALA A 14 5.82 23.05 -23.56
N ASP A 15 4.54 23.26 -23.84
CA ASP A 15 3.65 24.05 -22.99
C ASP A 15 3.47 23.47 -21.57
N PHE A 16 3.50 22.14 -21.44
CA PHE A 16 3.42 21.47 -20.14
C PHE A 16 4.59 21.85 -19.22
N ILE A 17 5.79 22.07 -19.77
CA ILE A 17 6.99 22.43 -18.99
C ILE A 17 6.72 23.71 -18.18
N ARG A 18 6.05 24.70 -18.78
CA ARG A 18 5.70 25.95 -18.11
C ARG A 18 4.59 25.79 -17.07
N ARG A 19 3.76 24.74 -17.15
CA ARG A 19 2.75 24.42 -16.13
C ARG A 19 3.35 23.65 -14.95
N HIS A 20 4.36 22.84 -15.22
CA HIS A 20 5.04 22.00 -14.23
C HIS A 20 6.12 22.76 -13.45
N ILE A 21 6.97 23.53 -14.13
CA ILE A 21 8.05 24.30 -13.52
C ILE A 21 7.49 25.63 -13.02
N GLY A 22 7.52 25.85 -11.71
CA GLY A 22 7.05 27.09 -11.08
C GLY A 22 7.86 28.33 -11.49
N PRO A 23 9.19 28.36 -11.24
CA PRO A 23 10.03 29.52 -11.55
C PRO A 23 10.16 29.77 -13.06
N GLY A 24 9.71 30.93 -13.53
CA GLY A 24 9.90 31.37 -14.92
C GLY A 24 11.31 31.90 -15.18
N PRO A 25 11.63 32.33 -16.42
CA PRO A 25 12.98 32.83 -16.75
C PRO A 25 13.47 33.99 -15.87
N GLN A 26 12.56 34.90 -15.50
CA GLN A 26 12.89 36.04 -14.62
C GLN A 26 13.19 35.58 -13.18
N ASP A 27 12.39 34.66 -12.64
CA ASP A 27 12.61 34.09 -11.31
C ASP A 27 13.92 33.30 -11.26
N GLN A 28 14.17 32.48 -12.28
CA GLN A 28 15.41 31.71 -12.42
C GLN A 28 16.62 32.64 -12.45
N GLN A 29 16.56 33.73 -13.22
CA GLN A 29 17.65 34.70 -13.27
C GLN A 29 17.86 35.40 -11.91
N ALA A 30 16.79 35.77 -11.21
CA ALA A 30 16.87 36.37 -9.88
C ALA A 30 17.50 35.39 -8.86
N MET A 31 17.09 34.13 -8.88
CA MET A 31 17.65 33.07 -8.03
C MET A 31 19.13 32.82 -8.33
N LEU A 32 19.51 32.74 -9.62
CA LEU A 32 20.91 32.58 -10.04
C LEU A 32 21.78 33.75 -9.59
N ALA A 33 21.28 34.98 -9.75
CA ALA A 33 21.99 36.18 -9.30
C ALA A 33 22.21 36.17 -7.78
N ALA A 34 21.23 35.72 -6.98
CA ALA A 34 21.38 35.57 -5.54
C ALA A 34 22.43 34.52 -5.14
N LEU A 35 22.67 33.52 -6.00
CA LEU A 35 23.73 32.51 -5.84
C LEU A 35 25.07 32.96 -6.42
N GLY A 36 25.15 34.14 -7.05
CA GLY A 36 26.36 34.62 -7.74
C GLY A 36 26.70 33.81 -9.00
N LEU A 37 25.69 33.24 -9.66
CA LEU A 37 25.81 32.42 -10.88
C LEU A 37 25.12 33.10 -12.05
N SER A 38 25.57 32.82 -13.28
CA SER A 38 25.00 33.42 -14.49
C SER A 38 24.07 32.49 -15.27
N SER A 39 24.05 31.19 -14.97
CA SER A 39 23.23 30.21 -15.69
C SER A 39 22.95 28.94 -14.87
N LEU A 40 21.90 28.20 -15.26
CA LEU A 40 21.63 26.87 -14.71
C LEU A 40 22.75 25.86 -15.06
N ASP A 41 23.42 26.01 -16.20
CA ASP A 41 24.56 25.18 -16.58
C ASP A 41 25.74 25.37 -15.63
N GLU A 42 26.05 26.62 -15.27
CA GLU A 42 27.10 26.91 -14.28
C GLU A 42 26.74 26.33 -12.89
N LEU A 43 25.47 26.39 -12.50
CA LEU A 43 25.00 25.75 -11.27
C LEU A 43 25.20 24.23 -11.34
N ALA A 44 24.80 23.60 -12.44
CA ALA A 44 24.96 22.17 -12.65
C ALA A 44 26.44 21.74 -12.63
N ASP A 45 27.34 22.52 -13.25
CA ASP A 45 28.79 22.28 -13.24
C ASP A 45 29.40 22.29 -11.84
N LYS A 46 28.87 23.14 -10.94
CA LYS A 46 29.35 23.25 -9.55
C LYS A 46 28.74 22.19 -8.63
N VAL A 47 27.53 21.71 -8.91
CA VAL A 47 26.80 20.78 -8.05
C VAL A 47 27.05 19.31 -8.42
N VAL A 48 27.06 18.98 -9.71
CA VAL A 48 27.15 17.58 -10.17
C VAL A 48 28.60 17.23 -10.53
N PRO A 49 29.24 16.25 -9.84
CA PRO A 49 30.59 15.83 -10.17
C PRO A 49 30.71 15.35 -11.62
N ARG A 50 31.72 15.85 -12.34
CA ARG A 50 31.92 15.54 -13.77
C ARG A 50 32.00 14.04 -14.08
N GLY A 51 32.59 13.24 -13.18
CA GLY A 51 32.76 11.80 -13.38
C GLY A 51 31.47 10.99 -13.42
N ILE A 52 30.34 11.55 -12.97
CA ILE A 52 29.02 10.90 -13.00
C ILE A 52 28.01 11.67 -13.86
N ARG A 53 28.41 12.77 -14.50
CA ARG A 53 27.52 13.56 -15.35
C ARG A 53 27.33 12.82 -16.68
N LEU A 54 26.09 12.84 -17.17
CA LEU A 54 25.76 12.28 -18.48
C LEU A 54 26.60 12.96 -19.57
N ALA A 55 27.42 12.18 -20.27
CA ALA A 55 28.38 12.70 -21.24
C ALA A 55 27.75 13.16 -22.56
N ASP A 56 26.67 12.49 -22.99
CA ASP A 56 25.98 12.78 -24.25
C ASP A 56 24.49 13.03 -24.01
N VAL A 57 24.16 14.28 -23.69
CA VAL A 57 22.77 14.73 -23.47
C VAL A 57 21.97 14.69 -24.78
N ALA A 58 22.60 15.03 -25.91
CA ALA A 58 21.92 15.10 -27.20
C ALA A 58 21.46 13.72 -27.69
N ALA A 59 22.30 12.69 -27.54
CA ALA A 59 21.90 11.32 -27.85
C ALA A 59 20.75 10.84 -26.95
N TYR A 60 20.75 11.25 -25.67
CA TYR A 60 19.68 10.91 -24.74
C TYR A 60 18.36 11.61 -25.10
N GLU A 61 18.38 12.90 -25.42
CA GLU A 61 17.21 13.65 -25.88
C GLU A 61 16.65 13.08 -27.19
N GLN A 62 17.53 12.69 -28.12
CA GLN A 62 17.12 12.05 -29.36
C GLN A 62 16.44 10.69 -29.11
N ALA A 63 16.90 9.92 -28.13
CA ALA A 63 16.30 8.65 -27.76
C ALA A 63 14.94 8.79 -27.07
N LEU A 64 14.73 9.88 -26.31
CA LEU A 64 13.43 10.19 -25.68
C LEU A 64 12.39 10.69 -26.69
N GLY A 65 12.84 11.35 -27.76
CA GLY A 65 11.97 11.96 -28.75
C GLY A 65 11.48 13.36 -28.34
N ALA A 66 10.69 13.98 -29.21
CA ALA A 66 10.14 15.30 -28.95
C ALA A 66 9.05 15.27 -27.87
N GLY A 67 8.93 16.37 -27.12
CA GLY A 67 7.79 16.58 -26.23
C GLY A 67 6.45 16.55 -26.98
N CYS A 68 5.37 16.32 -26.23
CA CYS A 68 4.01 16.33 -26.74
C CYS A 68 3.12 17.17 -25.83
N THR A 69 2.01 17.65 -26.40
CA THR A 69 0.99 18.39 -25.65
C THR A 69 0.22 17.46 -24.71
N GLU A 70 -0.37 18.01 -23.65
CA GLU A 70 -1.23 17.25 -22.71
C GLU A 70 -2.37 16.52 -23.45
N GLN A 71 -2.93 17.12 -24.50
CA GLN A 71 -3.99 16.51 -25.30
C GLN A 71 -3.48 15.29 -26.10
N GLN A 72 -2.30 15.38 -26.71
CA GLN A 72 -1.70 14.26 -27.43
C GLN A 72 -1.41 13.10 -26.49
N VAL A 73 -0.86 13.37 -25.30
CA VAL A 73 -0.63 12.34 -24.25
C VAL A 73 -1.94 11.64 -23.90
N LEU A 74 -3.02 12.39 -23.64
CA LEU A 74 -4.32 11.81 -23.31
C LEU A 74 -4.91 10.98 -24.45
N GLN A 75 -4.74 11.43 -25.70
CA GLN A 75 -5.21 10.69 -26.87
C GLN A 75 -4.45 9.37 -27.03
N GLU A 76 -3.12 9.41 -26.90
CA GLU A 76 -2.27 8.24 -27.00
C GLU A 76 -2.59 7.23 -25.89
N LEU A 77 -2.63 7.68 -24.63
CA LEU A 77 -2.98 6.83 -23.49
C LEU A 77 -4.38 6.23 -23.61
N ARG A 78 -5.37 6.98 -24.14
CA ARG A 78 -6.70 6.42 -24.44
C ARG A 78 -6.63 5.34 -25.52
N ALA A 79 -5.84 5.53 -26.57
CA ALA A 79 -5.66 4.53 -27.61
C ALA A 79 -4.98 3.25 -27.08
N MET A 80 -4.03 3.39 -26.15
CA MET A 80 -3.44 2.25 -25.44
C MET A 80 -4.46 1.56 -24.53
N ALA A 81 -5.17 2.33 -23.70
CA ALA A 81 -6.16 1.81 -22.77
C ALA A 81 -7.33 1.10 -23.48
N ALA A 82 -7.70 1.53 -24.69
CA ALA A 82 -8.73 0.90 -25.51
C ALA A 82 -8.37 -0.53 -25.98
N LYS A 83 -7.09 -0.94 -25.86
CA LYS A 83 -6.65 -2.32 -26.14
C LYS A 83 -6.97 -3.26 -24.98
N ASN A 84 -7.22 -2.74 -23.78
CA ASN A 84 -7.60 -3.56 -22.63
C ASN A 84 -9.03 -4.09 -22.80
N GLN A 85 -9.26 -5.34 -22.40
CA GLN A 85 -10.57 -5.96 -22.43
C GLN A 85 -11.17 -6.01 -21.02
N LEU A 86 -12.32 -5.39 -20.84
CA LEU A 86 -13.03 -5.36 -19.56
C LEU A 86 -13.94 -6.59 -19.45
N TYR A 87 -13.51 -7.57 -18.66
CA TYR A 87 -14.31 -8.76 -18.35
C TYR A 87 -15.03 -8.62 -17.01
N LYS A 88 -16.10 -9.41 -16.85
CA LYS A 88 -16.63 -9.74 -15.52
C LYS A 88 -15.75 -10.82 -14.92
N SER A 89 -14.73 -10.41 -14.18
CA SER A 89 -13.76 -11.33 -13.57
C SER A 89 -14.29 -11.89 -12.26
N TRP A 90 -14.53 -13.21 -12.22
CA TRP A 90 -14.87 -13.97 -11.01
C TRP A 90 -13.70 -14.86 -10.55
N ILE A 91 -12.48 -14.41 -10.83
CA ILE A 91 -11.24 -15.12 -10.46
C ILE A 91 -11.09 -15.19 -8.93
N GLY A 92 -11.51 -14.15 -8.22
CA GLY A 92 -11.33 -14.04 -6.77
C GLY A 92 -9.86 -13.81 -6.41
N LEU A 93 -9.29 -14.72 -5.61
CA LEU A 93 -7.88 -14.66 -5.19
C LEU A 93 -7.49 -13.32 -4.53
N GLY A 94 -8.37 -12.77 -3.70
CA GLY A 94 -8.13 -11.53 -2.95
C GLY A 94 -8.53 -10.24 -3.69
N TYR A 95 -8.97 -10.34 -4.94
CA TYR A 95 -9.42 -9.19 -5.73
C TYR A 95 -10.86 -9.41 -6.21
N TYR A 96 -11.75 -8.53 -5.77
CA TYR A 96 -13.19 -8.64 -6.03
C TYR A 96 -13.70 -7.32 -6.58
N ASN A 97 -14.41 -7.38 -7.72
CA ASN A 97 -14.97 -6.16 -8.29
C ASN A 97 -15.93 -5.50 -7.30
N THR A 98 -15.93 -4.17 -7.28
CA THR A 98 -16.69 -3.38 -6.31
C THR A 98 -17.18 -2.09 -6.95
N TYR A 99 -18.20 -1.48 -6.34
CA TYR A 99 -18.68 -0.16 -6.74
C TYR A 99 -18.04 0.90 -5.86
N THR A 100 -17.22 1.77 -6.45
CA THR A 100 -16.77 2.99 -5.80
C THR A 100 -17.94 3.98 -5.76
N PRO A 101 -18.45 4.39 -4.59
CA PRO A 101 -19.49 5.41 -4.52
C PRO A 101 -19.04 6.67 -5.25
N THR A 102 -19.88 7.19 -6.16
CA THR A 102 -19.49 8.30 -7.04
C THR A 102 -19.14 9.58 -6.27
N VAL A 103 -19.73 9.77 -5.09
CA VAL A 103 -19.38 10.86 -4.18
C VAL A 103 -17.95 10.74 -3.62
N ILE A 104 -17.46 9.52 -3.37
CA ILE A 104 -16.09 9.26 -2.92
C ILE A 104 -15.13 9.39 -4.11
N LEU A 105 -15.47 8.80 -5.27
CA LEU A 105 -14.68 8.93 -6.49
C LEU A 105 -14.38 10.40 -6.80
N ARG A 106 -15.43 11.23 -6.86
CA ARG A 106 -15.28 12.62 -7.27
C ARG A 106 -14.67 13.52 -6.19
N ASN A 107 -15.06 13.37 -4.93
CA ASN A 107 -14.69 14.33 -3.88
C ASN A 107 -13.45 13.92 -3.07
N VAL A 108 -12.96 12.69 -3.22
CA VAL A 108 -11.74 12.19 -2.58
C VAL A 108 -10.71 11.80 -3.63
N LEU A 109 -10.99 10.78 -4.45
CA LEU A 109 -9.98 10.23 -5.37
C LEU A 109 -9.58 11.21 -6.48
N GLU A 110 -10.54 11.96 -7.03
CA GLU A 110 -10.32 12.96 -8.08
C GLU A 110 -10.10 14.38 -7.52
N ASN A 111 -9.93 14.53 -6.21
CA ASN A 111 -9.79 15.83 -5.56
C ASN A 111 -8.36 16.07 -5.03
N PRO A 112 -7.59 17.04 -5.58
CA PRO A 112 -6.23 17.31 -5.15
C PRO A 112 -6.11 17.73 -3.67
N GLY A 113 -7.18 18.25 -3.07
CA GLY A 113 -7.19 18.54 -1.63
C GLY A 113 -6.97 17.31 -0.74
N TRP A 114 -7.25 16.11 -1.26
CA TRP A 114 -7.03 14.84 -0.54
C TRP A 114 -5.72 14.15 -0.91
N TYR A 115 -5.30 14.17 -2.18
CA TYR A 115 -4.16 13.37 -2.65
C TYR A 115 -2.84 14.13 -2.79
N THR A 116 -2.80 15.46 -2.65
CA THR A 116 -1.54 16.22 -2.82
C THR A 116 -0.73 16.37 -1.53
N ALA A 117 -1.38 16.31 -0.36
CA ALA A 117 -0.68 16.28 0.91
C ALA A 117 0.06 14.95 1.11
N TYR A 118 1.10 14.97 1.97
CA TYR A 118 1.86 13.77 2.31
C TYR A 118 1.53 13.28 3.73
N THR A 119 2.41 12.42 4.26
CA THR A 119 2.33 11.93 5.63
C THR A 119 2.01 13.06 6.63
N PRO A 120 1.08 12.86 7.58
CA PRO A 120 0.68 13.85 8.58
C PRO A 120 1.75 14.06 9.67
N TYR A 121 2.95 14.52 9.29
CA TYR A 121 4.01 14.89 10.23
C TYR A 121 3.68 16.14 11.05
N GLN A 122 2.78 16.99 10.56
CA GLN A 122 2.28 18.19 11.22
C GLN A 122 0.80 17.97 11.54
N PRO A 123 0.48 17.36 12.69
CA PRO A 123 -0.87 16.88 13.01
C PRO A 123 -1.91 18.01 13.04
N GLU A 124 -1.52 19.21 13.47
CA GLU A 124 -2.40 20.38 13.63
C GLU A 124 -3.04 20.83 12.31
N ILE A 125 -2.35 20.63 11.19
CA ILE A 125 -2.83 20.93 9.84
C ILE A 125 -3.24 19.66 9.06
N SER A 126 -3.46 18.57 9.79
CA SER A 126 -3.70 17.24 9.22
C SER A 126 -4.87 16.48 9.83
N GLN A 127 -5.61 17.11 10.75
CA GLN A 127 -6.69 16.47 11.51
C GLN A 127 -7.71 15.75 10.63
N GLY A 128 -8.12 16.33 9.49
CA GLY A 128 -9.12 15.70 8.62
C GLY A 128 -8.73 14.31 8.08
N ARG A 129 -7.47 14.11 7.68
CA ARG A 129 -7.01 12.78 7.22
C ARG A 129 -6.62 11.86 8.37
N LEU A 130 -6.18 12.41 9.50
CA LEU A 130 -5.95 11.62 10.71
C LEU A 130 -7.25 11.03 11.24
N GLU A 131 -8.34 11.80 11.24
CA GLU A 131 -9.67 11.32 11.59
C GLU A 131 -10.15 10.22 10.62
N ALA A 132 -9.97 10.40 9.31
CA ALA A 132 -10.31 9.36 8.34
C ALA A 132 -9.52 8.06 8.55
N LEU A 133 -8.25 8.15 8.95
CA LEU A 133 -7.42 6.99 9.30
C LEU A 133 -7.83 6.37 10.64
N LEU A 134 -8.27 7.17 11.60
CA LEU A 134 -8.85 6.65 12.85
C LEU A 134 -10.15 5.89 12.55
N ASN A 135 -11.02 6.41 11.68
CA ASN A 135 -12.22 5.72 11.23
C ASN A 135 -11.88 4.39 10.53
N TYR A 136 -10.82 4.36 9.72
CA TYR A 136 -10.29 3.13 9.13
C TYR A 136 -9.88 2.14 10.23
N GLN A 137 -9.07 2.56 11.20
CA GLN A 137 -8.65 1.70 12.32
C GLN A 137 -9.84 1.13 13.08
N THR A 138 -10.83 1.97 13.42
CA THR A 138 -12.05 1.56 14.12
C THR A 138 -12.84 0.53 13.32
N MET A 139 -13.07 0.79 12.02
CA MET A 139 -13.74 -0.16 11.13
C MET A 139 -13.04 -1.52 11.09
N ILE A 140 -11.70 -1.52 11.03
CA ILE A 140 -10.92 -2.76 11.06
C ILE A 140 -11.07 -3.47 12.41
N THR A 141 -10.93 -2.77 13.54
CA THR A 141 -11.08 -3.39 14.86
C THR A 141 -12.48 -3.97 15.08
N GLU A 142 -13.53 -3.27 14.66
CA GLU A 142 -14.92 -3.74 14.79
C GLU A 142 -15.19 -4.98 13.93
N LEU A 143 -14.72 -4.99 12.67
CA LEU A 143 -14.94 -6.13 11.78
C LEU A 143 -14.07 -7.34 12.12
N THR A 144 -12.88 -7.13 12.68
CA THR A 144 -11.95 -8.23 13.00
C THR A 144 -12.09 -8.73 14.43
N GLY A 145 -12.80 -8.01 15.30
CA GLY A 145 -12.87 -8.30 16.74
C GLY A 145 -11.53 -8.11 17.46
N MET A 146 -10.56 -7.44 16.84
CA MET A 146 -9.22 -7.19 17.40
C MET A 146 -9.19 -5.89 18.21
N GLU A 147 -8.22 -5.78 19.11
CA GLU A 147 -8.10 -4.64 20.03
C GLU A 147 -7.46 -3.40 19.39
N LEU A 148 -6.62 -3.59 18.37
CA LEU A 148 -5.84 -2.53 17.72
C LEU A 148 -5.68 -2.80 16.24
N ALA A 149 -5.72 -1.76 15.41
CA ALA A 149 -5.39 -1.81 13.99
C ALA A 149 -4.49 -0.65 13.59
N ASN A 150 -3.62 -0.86 12.60
CA ASN A 150 -2.76 0.19 12.07
C ASN A 150 -3.47 1.03 10.97
N ALA A 151 -2.79 2.09 10.51
CA ALA A 151 -3.25 3.00 9.46
C ALA A 151 -2.92 2.50 8.04
N SER A 152 -2.97 1.18 7.82
CA SER A 152 -2.69 0.42 6.59
C SER A 152 -1.26 -0.10 6.37
N LEU A 153 -1.18 -1.12 5.49
CA LEU A 153 0.01 -1.68 4.86
C LEU A 153 -0.16 -1.71 3.32
N LEU A 154 0.85 -2.22 2.61
CA LEU A 154 0.95 -2.16 1.15
C LEU A 154 -0.04 -3.06 0.41
N ASP A 155 -0.10 -4.35 0.76
CA ASP A 155 -1.04 -5.34 0.20
C ASP A 155 -1.22 -6.52 1.18
N GLU A 156 -2.17 -7.41 0.91
CA GLU A 156 -2.47 -8.54 1.80
C GLU A 156 -1.27 -9.48 1.99
N ALA A 157 -0.54 -9.76 0.91
CA ALA A 157 0.57 -10.71 0.90
C ALA A 157 1.74 -10.21 1.77
N THR A 158 2.06 -8.92 1.66
CA THR A 158 3.06 -8.26 2.49
C THR A 158 2.57 -8.07 3.93
N ALA A 159 1.29 -7.80 4.17
CA ALA A 159 0.73 -7.77 5.52
C ALA A 159 0.84 -9.13 6.23
N ALA A 160 0.60 -10.23 5.52
CA ALA A 160 0.79 -11.58 6.03
C ALA A 160 2.27 -11.87 6.35
N ALA A 161 3.21 -11.40 5.52
CA ALA A 161 4.63 -11.52 5.81
C ALA A 161 5.06 -10.66 7.02
N GLU A 162 4.52 -9.45 7.17
CA GLU A 162 4.74 -8.64 8.38
C GLU A 162 4.21 -9.36 9.62
N ALA A 163 3.05 -10.03 9.52
CA ALA A 163 2.47 -10.80 10.61
C ALA A 163 3.36 -12.00 11.00
N MET A 164 3.93 -12.70 10.01
CA MET A 164 4.96 -13.73 10.28
C MET A 164 6.11 -13.16 11.10
N THR A 165 6.67 -12.01 10.74
CA THR A 165 7.77 -11.41 11.51
C THR A 165 7.33 -10.91 12.90
N LEU A 166 6.08 -10.46 13.06
CA LEU A 166 5.53 -10.14 14.38
C LEU A 166 5.45 -11.40 15.24
N CYS A 167 4.91 -12.49 14.70
CA CYS A 167 4.83 -13.78 15.41
C CYS A 167 6.22 -14.29 15.79
N GLU A 168 7.23 -14.15 14.92
CA GLU A 168 8.61 -14.54 15.24
C GLU A 168 9.16 -13.77 16.45
N ARG A 169 8.84 -12.48 16.58
CA ARG A 169 9.29 -11.63 17.71
C ARG A 169 8.50 -11.89 18.99
N MET A 170 7.21 -12.17 18.88
CA MET A 170 6.28 -12.19 20.02
C MET A 170 5.95 -13.59 20.55
N SER A 171 6.06 -14.63 19.70
CA SER A 171 5.84 -16.02 20.10
C SER A 171 6.88 -16.46 21.13
N LYS A 172 6.46 -17.34 22.05
CA LYS A 172 7.37 -17.95 23.03
C LYS A 172 8.00 -19.24 22.50
N ALA A 173 7.46 -19.81 21.43
CA ALA A 173 8.05 -20.97 20.75
C ALA A 173 9.46 -20.64 20.24
N LYS A 174 10.38 -21.61 20.31
CA LYS A 174 11.81 -21.41 20.03
C LYS A 174 12.29 -21.96 18.68
N ASN A 175 11.39 -22.50 17.87
CA ASN A 175 11.69 -22.98 16.53
C ASN A 175 11.65 -21.82 15.51
N LYS A 176 12.17 -22.07 14.30
CA LYS A 176 12.15 -21.15 13.16
C LYS A 176 11.16 -21.58 12.08
N ARG A 177 10.08 -22.26 12.48
CA ARG A 177 9.08 -22.79 11.56
C ARG A 177 7.81 -21.95 11.58
N PHE A 178 7.38 -21.53 10.39
CA PHE A 178 6.10 -20.86 10.19
C PHE A 178 5.23 -21.73 9.28
N PHE A 179 4.02 -22.06 9.73
CA PHE A 179 3.07 -22.81 8.91
C PHE A 179 2.23 -21.86 8.07
N VAL A 180 1.96 -22.22 6.83
CA VAL A 180 1.03 -21.51 5.96
C VAL A 180 0.04 -22.52 5.39
N ALA A 181 -1.26 -22.27 5.59
CA ALA A 181 -2.27 -23.14 5.04
C ALA A 181 -2.18 -23.16 3.50
N ALA A 182 -2.24 -24.35 2.90
CA ALA A 182 -2.11 -24.55 1.46
C ALA A 182 -3.27 -23.92 0.65
N ASP A 183 -4.35 -23.56 1.33
CA ASP A 183 -5.54 -22.91 0.80
C ASP A 183 -5.55 -21.37 0.99
N CYS A 184 -4.44 -20.78 1.49
CA CYS A 184 -4.17 -19.36 1.31
C CYS A 184 -4.03 -18.99 -0.17
N PHE A 185 -4.14 -17.70 -0.50
CA PHE A 185 -3.90 -17.27 -1.88
C PHE A 185 -2.45 -17.54 -2.32
N PRO A 186 -2.22 -18.02 -3.55
CA PRO A 186 -0.89 -18.44 -3.99
C PRO A 186 0.15 -17.31 -3.92
N GLN A 187 -0.24 -16.08 -4.28
CA GLN A 187 0.65 -14.92 -4.17
C GLN A 187 1.00 -14.57 -2.72
N THR A 188 0.11 -14.82 -1.77
CA THR A 188 0.38 -14.64 -0.33
C THR A 188 1.42 -15.64 0.13
N ILE A 189 1.28 -16.91 -0.26
CA ILE A 189 2.26 -17.97 0.04
C ILE A 189 3.64 -17.60 -0.52
N ASP A 190 3.71 -17.17 -1.77
CA ASP A 190 4.98 -16.83 -2.45
C ASP A 190 5.69 -15.64 -1.80
N VAL A 191 4.95 -14.59 -1.42
CA VAL A 191 5.53 -13.42 -0.73
C VAL A 191 6.01 -13.80 0.67
N VAL A 192 5.25 -14.61 1.43
CA VAL A 192 5.67 -15.09 2.75
C VAL A 192 6.96 -15.92 2.65
N LYS A 193 7.05 -16.85 1.70
CA LYS A 193 8.28 -17.62 1.44
C LYS A 193 9.46 -16.72 1.10
N THR A 194 9.26 -15.77 0.19
CA THR A 194 10.31 -14.82 -0.24
C THR A 194 10.82 -13.98 0.93
N ARG A 195 9.93 -13.57 1.83
CA ARG A 195 10.28 -12.78 3.03
C ARG A 195 10.93 -13.63 4.13
N ALA A 196 10.60 -14.91 4.21
CA ALA A 196 11.15 -15.85 5.16
C ALA A 196 12.60 -16.26 4.85
N GLU A 197 12.93 -16.42 3.56
CA GLU A 197 14.23 -16.89 3.09
C GLU A 197 15.43 -16.11 3.68
N PRO A 198 15.52 -14.76 3.59
CA PRO A 198 16.66 -14.03 4.14
C PRO A 198 16.72 -14.02 5.68
N LEU A 199 15.65 -14.44 6.36
CA LEU A 199 15.57 -14.52 7.82
C LEU A 199 15.89 -15.93 8.35
N GLY A 200 16.09 -16.91 7.46
CA GLY A 200 16.28 -18.31 7.83
C GLY A 200 15.04 -18.94 8.47
N ILE A 201 13.85 -18.47 8.11
CA ILE A 201 12.58 -19.03 8.56
C ILE A 201 12.18 -20.17 7.61
N GLU A 202 11.93 -21.36 8.16
CA GLU A 202 11.39 -22.51 7.44
C GLU A 202 9.87 -22.34 7.28
N VAL A 203 9.41 -22.13 6.04
CA VAL A 203 7.97 -22.06 5.73
C VAL A 203 7.46 -23.43 5.33
N ILE A 204 6.52 -23.96 6.10
CA ILE A 204 5.85 -25.23 5.84
C ILE A 204 4.47 -24.93 5.27
N VAL A 205 4.19 -25.42 4.06
CA VAL A 205 2.88 -25.26 3.41
C VAL A 205 2.15 -26.59 3.43
N GLY A 206 0.95 -26.64 4.00
CA GLY A 206 0.18 -27.88 4.11
C GLY A 206 -1.26 -27.67 4.56
N ASP A 207 -1.98 -28.77 4.76
CA ASP A 207 -3.32 -28.76 5.35
C ASP A 207 -3.24 -28.53 6.87
N PRO A 208 -3.80 -27.41 7.37
CA PRO A 208 -3.71 -27.06 8.79
C PRO A 208 -4.45 -28.05 9.70
N PHE A 209 -5.42 -28.82 9.20
CA PHE A 209 -6.21 -29.75 10.02
C PHE A 209 -5.53 -31.11 10.20
N THR A 210 -4.68 -31.52 9.27
CA THR A 210 -4.06 -32.86 9.28
C THR A 210 -2.56 -32.83 9.58
N GLU A 211 -1.85 -31.77 9.18
CA GLU A 211 -0.38 -31.73 9.24
C GLU A 211 0.15 -30.88 10.41
N LEU A 212 -0.56 -29.82 10.80
CA LEU A 212 -0.09 -28.87 11.82
C LEU A 212 0.05 -29.50 13.22
N ALA A 213 -0.81 -30.47 13.56
CA ALA A 213 -0.86 -31.08 14.89
C ALA A 213 0.45 -31.78 15.28
N GLN A 214 1.27 -32.20 14.31
CA GLN A 214 2.54 -32.89 14.56
C GLN A 214 3.75 -31.95 14.59
N LEU A 215 3.54 -30.66 14.32
CA LEU A 215 4.61 -29.68 14.19
C LEU A 215 4.69 -28.76 15.41
N GLU A 216 5.90 -28.27 15.66
CA GLU A 216 6.14 -27.11 16.51
C GLU A 216 6.45 -25.93 15.58
N VAL A 217 5.61 -24.90 15.66
CA VAL A 217 5.72 -23.68 14.85
C VAL A 217 5.59 -22.46 15.75
N PHE A 218 6.27 -21.37 15.42
CA PHE A 218 6.10 -20.11 16.15
C PHE A 218 4.84 -19.36 15.71
N GLY A 219 4.32 -19.67 14.52
CA GLY A 219 3.02 -19.21 14.10
C GLY A 219 2.47 -19.95 12.90
N VAL A 220 1.19 -19.71 12.64
CA VAL A 220 0.45 -20.23 11.50
C VAL A 220 -0.28 -19.09 10.78
N LEU A 221 -0.28 -19.11 9.45
CA LEU A 221 -1.13 -18.29 8.60
C LEU A 221 -2.28 -19.12 8.04
N LEU A 222 -3.51 -18.67 8.27
CA LEU A 222 -4.76 -19.23 7.75
C LEU A 222 -5.45 -18.21 6.82
N GLN A 223 -6.38 -18.66 5.99
CA GLN A 223 -7.22 -17.80 5.14
C GLN A 223 -8.70 -17.97 5.50
N TYR A 224 -9.46 -16.87 5.51
CA TYR A 224 -10.85 -16.85 5.96
C TYR A 224 -11.75 -15.86 5.19
N PRO A 225 -12.65 -16.32 4.30
CA PRO A 225 -12.73 -17.67 3.72
C PRO A 225 -11.49 -18.03 2.91
N ASN A 226 -11.26 -19.33 2.68
CA ASN A 226 -10.07 -19.78 1.94
C ASN A 226 -10.16 -19.52 0.43
N ARG A 227 -9.10 -19.86 -0.33
CA ARG A 227 -9.04 -19.64 -1.78
C ARG A 227 -10.12 -20.39 -2.58
N ALA A 228 -10.69 -21.46 -2.03
CA ALA A 228 -11.79 -22.21 -2.64
C ALA A 228 -13.18 -21.66 -2.25
N GLY A 229 -13.22 -20.67 -1.34
CA GLY A 229 -14.44 -20.08 -0.80
C GLY A 229 -15.01 -20.86 0.40
N GLU A 230 -14.26 -21.80 0.96
CA GLU A 230 -14.69 -22.58 2.13
C GLU A 230 -14.52 -21.75 3.41
N ILE A 231 -15.44 -21.99 4.34
CA ILE A 231 -15.46 -21.37 5.66
C ILE A 231 -15.23 -22.50 6.66
N HIS A 232 -14.13 -22.43 7.39
CA HIS A 232 -13.77 -23.39 8.41
C HIS A 232 -13.92 -22.79 9.81
N ASP A 233 -14.19 -23.65 10.78
CA ASP A 233 -14.10 -23.30 12.20
C ASP A 233 -12.66 -23.55 12.70
N TYR A 234 -11.96 -22.47 13.04
CA TYR A 234 -10.56 -22.52 13.48
C TYR A 234 -10.40 -22.45 14.99
N ALA A 235 -11.46 -22.41 15.80
CA ALA A 235 -11.35 -22.21 17.26
C ALA A 235 -10.48 -23.29 17.93
N ALA A 236 -10.77 -24.57 17.66
CA ALA A 236 -10.00 -25.69 18.20
C ALA A 236 -8.53 -25.70 17.71
N LEU A 237 -8.31 -25.25 16.46
CA LEU A 237 -6.96 -25.13 15.91
C LEU A 237 -6.18 -24.02 16.62
N CYS A 238 -6.82 -22.89 16.93
CA CYS A 238 -6.21 -21.80 17.68
C CYS A 238 -5.75 -22.27 19.07
N GLU A 239 -6.62 -22.96 19.80
CA GLU A 239 -6.27 -23.55 21.10
C GLU A 239 -5.08 -24.51 20.99
N ALA A 240 -5.06 -25.37 19.96
CA ALA A 240 -3.97 -26.31 19.74
C ALA A 240 -2.63 -25.60 19.46
N VAL A 241 -2.63 -24.54 18.64
CA VAL A 241 -1.42 -23.74 18.35
C VAL A 241 -0.94 -23.00 19.59
N HIS A 242 -1.85 -22.39 20.35
CA HIS A 242 -1.53 -21.69 21.60
C HIS A 242 -0.98 -22.63 22.68
N SER A 243 -1.48 -23.87 22.76
CA SER A 243 -0.96 -24.88 23.69
C SER A 243 0.54 -25.17 23.47
N LYS A 244 1.02 -24.95 22.25
CA LYS A 244 2.44 -25.07 21.85
C LYS A 244 3.16 -23.72 21.80
N GLN A 245 2.57 -22.68 22.37
CA GLN A 245 3.11 -21.32 22.42
C GLN A 245 3.28 -20.62 21.06
N GLY A 246 2.68 -21.17 19.99
CA GLY A 246 2.60 -20.52 18.68
C GLY A 246 1.55 -19.42 18.66
N MET A 247 1.52 -18.65 17.57
CA MET A 247 0.53 -17.59 17.34
C MET A 247 -0.27 -17.84 16.05
N VAL A 248 -1.50 -17.35 15.99
CA VAL A 248 -2.39 -17.53 14.84
C VAL A 248 -2.59 -16.21 14.10
N VAL A 249 -2.19 -16.19 12.83
CA VAL A 249 -2.44 -15.11 11.88
C VAL A 249 -3.53 -15.56 10.92
N VAL A 250 -4.52 -14.72 10.67
CA VAL A 250 -5.57 -15.02 9.68
C VAL A 250 -5.70 -13.90 8.66
N ALA A 251 -5.57 -14.26 7.38
CA ALA A 251 -5.90 -13.41 6.25
C ALA A 251 -7.42 -13.46 6.01
N ALA A 252 -8.14 -12.44 6.46
CA ALA A 252 -9.61 -12.43 6.48
C ALA A 252 -10.22 -11.38 5.53
N ASP A 253 -11.30 -11.74 4.83
CA ASP A 253 -12.05 -10.82 3.97
C ASP A 253 -13.02 -9.96 4.81
N LEU A 254 -12.79 -8.64 4.86
CA LEU A 254 -13.59 -7.73 5.68
C LEU A 254 -15.09 -7.74 5.37
N LEU A 255 -15.48 -7.97 4.11
CA LEU A 255 -16.90 -8.00 3.76
C LEU A 255 -17.55 -9.31 4.23
N ALA A 256 -16.81 -10.42 4.21
CA ALA A 256 -17.28 -11.67 4.77
C ALA A 256 -17.48 -11.56 6.31
N LEU A 257 -16.61 -10.81 7.00
CA LEU A 257 -16.72 -10.57 8.45
C LEU A 257 -17.95 -9.73 8.86
N ALA A 258 -18.68 -9.14 7.92
CA ALA A 258 -19.99 -8.55 8.21
C ALA A 258 -21.05 -9.62 8.56
N LEU A 259 -20.79 -10.90 8.24
CA LEU A 259 -21.70 -12.03 8.48
C LEU A 259 -21.06 -13.15 9.30
N LEU A 260 -19.75 -13.33 9.17
CA LEU A 260 -19.00 -14.41 9.80
C LEU A 260 -18.45 -14.01 11.17
N ALA A 261 -18.25 -15.00 12.04
CA ALA A 261 -17.63 -14.77 13.33
C ALA A 261 -16.20 -14.22 13.14
N PRO A 262 -15.88 -13.04 13.69
CA PRO A 262 -14.63 -12.36 13.44
C PRO A 262 -13.44 -13.04 14.11
N PRO A 263 -12.21 -12.90 13.57
CA PRO A 263 -11.02 -13.56 14.09
C PRO A 263 -10.74 -13.41 15.58
N GLY A 264 -11.03 -12.23 16.16
CA GLY A 264 -10.85 -11.99 17.57
C GLY A 264 -11.74 -12.86 18.48
N GLU A 265 -12.92 -13.29 18.01
CA GLU A 265 -13.87 -14.06 18.83
C GLU A 265 -13.46 -15.53 19.02
N TRP A 266 -12.76 -16.12 18.04
CA TRP A 266 -12.31 -17.51 18.09
C TRP A 266 -10.80 -17.66 18.36
N GLY A 267 -10.15 -16.57 18.76
CA GLY A 267 -8.81 -16.62 19.35
C GLY A 267 -7.65 -16.38 18.40
N ALA A 268 -7.85 -15.79 17.22
CA ALA A 268 -6.71 -15.31 16.43
C ALA A 268 -5.87 -14.28 17.22
N ASP A 269 -4.58 -14.20 16.91
CA ASP A 269 -3.67 -13.20 17.49
C ASP A 269 -3.50 -11.98 16.57
N VAL A 270 -3.55 -12.21 15.26
CA VAL A 270 -3.40 -11.19 14.22
C VAL A 270 -4.40 -11.45 13.10
N ALA A 271 -5.07 -10.40 12.64
CA ALA A 271 -5.88 -10.41 11.42
C ALA A 271 -5.26 -9.47 10.37
N VAL A 272 -5.15 -9.95 9.14
CA VAL A 272 -4.64 -9.18 7.99
C VAL A 272 -5.54 -9.38 6.79
N GLY A 273 -5.42 -8.52 5.78
CA GLY A 273 -6.18 -8.68 4.54
C GLY A 273 -6.22 -7.41 3.72
N SER A 274 -6.98 -7.44 2.64
CA SER A 274 -7.20 -6.27 1.78
C SER A 274 -8.52 -5.57 2.11
N SER A 275 -8.49 -4.23 2.15
CA SER A 275 -9.72 -3.41 2.15
C SER A 275 -10.22 -3.05 0.74
N GLN A 276 -9.63 -3.62 -0.32
CA GLN A 276 -9.93 -3.29 -1.72
C GLN A 276 -11.42 -3.28 -2.03
N ARG A 277 -12.15 -4.33 -1.63
CA ARG A 277 -13.56 -4.48 -1.99
C ARG A 277 -14.50 -3.50 -1.27
N PHE A 278 -14.00 -2.71 -0.31
CA PHE A 278 -14.69 -1.55 0.26
C PHE A 278 -14.58 -0.33 -0.65
N GLY A 279 -15.00 -0.50 -1.91
CA GLY A 279 -15.18 0.58 -2.87
C GLY A 279 -13.91 1.08 -3.56
N VAL A 280 -12.78 0.35 -3.51
CA VAL A 280 -11.56 0.72 -4.25
C VAL A 280 -11.48 -0.05 -5.58
N PRO A 281 -11.24 0.62 -6.73
CA PRO A 281 -11.16 -0.06 -8.03
C PRO A 281 -10.11 -1.18 -8.06
N LEU A 282 -10.32 -2.22 -8.87
CA LEU A 282 -9.36 -3.33 -9.01
C LEU A 282 -7.94 -2.88 -9.37
N GLY A 283 -7.80 -1.79 -10.14
CA GLY A 283 -6.52 -1.14 -10.41
C GLY A 283 -5.46 -2.02 -11.10
N TYR A 284 -5.88 -3.15 -11.68
CA TYR A 284 -4.96 -4.18 -12.19
C TYR A 284 -3.87 -4.59 -11.18
N GLY A 285 -4.22 -4.61 -9.89
CA GLY A 285 -3.35 -4.99 -8.78
C GLY A 285 -3.35 -4.00 -7.61
N GLY A 286 -3.62 -2.70 -7.85
CA GLY A 286 -3.58 -1.69 -6.79
C GLY A 286 -3.75 -0.25 -7.27
N PRO A 287 -3.64 0.75 -6.38
CA PRO A 287 -3.26 0.63 -4.97
C PRO A 287 -4.45 0.29 -4.06
N HIS A 288 -4.24 -0.61 -3.09
CA HIS A 288 -5.23 -0.99 -2.08
C HIS A 288 -4.60 -0.94 -0.69
N ALA A 289 -5.30 -0.40 0.29
CA ALA A 289 -4.82 -0.45 1.67
C ALA A 289 -5.04 -1.86 2.23
N ALA A 290 -3.95 -2.54 2.58
CA ALA A 290 -4.06 -3.72 3.42
C ALA A 290 -4.26 -3.30 4.88
N TYR A 291 -4.97 -4.11 5.65
CA TYR A 291 -5.12 -3.89 7.08
C TYR A 291 -4.24 -4.84 7.88
N PHE A 292 -3.90 -4.42 9.09
CA PHE A 292 -3.21 -5.21 10.08
C PHE A 292 -3.81 -4.91 11.45
N ALA A 293 -4.40 -5.93 12.07
CA ALA A 293 -5.04 -5.82 13.37
C ALA A 293 -4.56 -6.91 14.32
N THR A 294 -4.46 -6.59 15.61
CA THR A 294 -3.80 -7.44 16.60
C THR A 294 -4.26 -7.07 18.02
N LYS A 295 -3.82 -7.84 19.02
CA LYS A 295 -4.00 -7.53 20.46
C LYS A 295 -3.15 -6.32 20.89
N ASP A 296 -3.62 -5.51 21.85
CA ASP A 296 -2.92 -4.34 22.41
C ASP A 296 -1.56 -4.72 23.01
N ALA A 297 -1.46 -5.93 23.56
CA ALA A 297 -0.22 -6.50 24.07
C ALA A 297 0.93 -6.50 23.04
N PHE A 298 0.61 -6.48 21.74
CA PHE A 298 1.58 -6.51 20.64
C PHE A 298 1.81 -5.14 19.97
N LYS A 299 1.22 -4.06 20.49
CA LYS A 299 1.27 -2.72 19.86
C LYS A 299 2.66 -2.17 19.58
N ARG A 300 3.65 -2.51 20.42
CA ARG A 300 5.05 -2.08 20.25
C ARG A 300 5.78 -2.79 19.12
N ALA A 301 5.25 -3.93 18.65
CA ALA A 301 5.80 -4.72 17.56
C ALA A 301 4.98 -4.59 16.27
N MET A 302 3.87 -3.84 16.30
CA MET A 302 2.97 -3.66 15.17
C MET A 302 3.65 -2.88 14.04
N PRO A 303 3.53 -3.33 12.78
CA PRO A 303 4.11 -2.64 11.63
C PRO A 303 3.29 -1.41 11.23
N GLY A 304 3.94 -0.47 10.55
CA GLY A 304 3.27 0.70 9.97
C GLY A 304 3.00 1.81 10.98
N ARG A 305 2.09 2.72 10.60
CA ARG A 305 1.71 3.89 11.41
C ARG A 305 0.43 3.59 12.17
N LEU A 306 0.23 4.28 13.29
CA LEU A 306 -0.99 4.22 14.09
C LEU A 306 -1.40 5.65 14.44
N VAL A 307 -2.66 5.99 14.19
CA VAL A 307 -3.28 7.22 14.69
C VAL A 307 -3.83 6.95 16.08
N GLY A 308 -3.55 7.87 17.01
CA GLY A 308 -4.04 7.82 18.39
C GLY A 308 -4.79 9.10 18.74
N VAL A 309 -5.69 9.03 19.72
CA VAL A 309 -6.34 10.21 20.27
C VAL A 309 -5.46 10.81 21.37
N SER A 310 -5.27 12.12 21.32
CA SER A 310 -4.53 12.93 22.28
C SER A 310 -5.33 14.21 22.61
N GLN A 311 -4.65 15.22 23.17
CA GLN A 311 -5.23 16.52 23.49
C GLN A 311 -4.32 17.66 23.01
N ASP A 312 -4.92 18.75 22.57
CA ASP A 312 -4.21 19.99 22.22
C ASP A 312 -3.85 20.82 23.46
N SER A 313 -3.22 21.99 23.24
CA SER A 313 -2.83 22.90 24.32
C SER A 313 -4.01 23.55 25.06
N GLN A 314 -5.24 23.41 24.56
CA GLN A 314 -6.49 23.85 25.19
C GLN A 314 -7.25 22.69 25.84
N GLY A 315 -6.68 21.48 25.85
CA GLY A 315 -7.29 20.27 26.40
C GLY A 315 -8.39 19.68 25.52
N GLN A 316 -8.51 20.11 24.26
CA GLN A 316 -9.49 19.56 23.32
C GLN A 316 -8.95 18.27 22.67
N PRO A 317 -9.80 17.27 22.37
CA PRO A 317 -9.37 16.07 21.65
C PRO A 317 -8.74 16.41 20.30
N ALA A 318 -7.58 15.81 20.01
CA ALA A 318 -6.86 15.93 18.75
C ALA A 318 -6.21 14.59 18.38
N TYR A 319 -5.93 14.38 17.09
CA TYR A 319 -5.33 13.15 16.55
C TYR A 319 -3.86 13.34 16.14
#